data_AF-A0A382B969-F1
#
_entry.id   AF-A0A382B969-F1
#
_cell.length_a   1.000
_cell.length_b   1.000
_cell.length_c   1.000
_cell.angle_alpha   90.00
_cell.angle_beta   90.00
_cell.angle_gamma   90.00
#
_symmetry.space_group_name_H-M   'P 1'
#
loop_
_entity.id
_entity.type
_entity.pdbx_description
1 polymer ?
#
loop_
_entity_poly.entity_id
_entity_poly.type
_entity_poly.pdbx_seq_one_letter_code
_entity_poly.pdbx_strand_id
1 'polypeptide(L)'
;MKRLMVVCLLGFFVMLTGSSLAVSKEYLFPPSSYKAPCDTSKTTVCTIEIWLAHKHKKQKKELRGFLKARAIKVLNHTIQFWRPKGGHPPTNIAIGSAVSAEDARMVIDFALKYNDRIDLLVLRPLNPPNYAAVATSAWDEMSQIPIKPEDLERLRDPKLTTEEFHSLYYELTNEGTVQNKFY
;
A
#
# COMPACT_ATOMS: atom_id res chain seq x y z
N MET A 1 -43.62 40.61 -32.45
CA MET A 1 -44.07 39.19 -32.50
C MET A 1 -43.01 38.35 -31.81
N LYS A 2 -43.41 37.63 -30.77
CA LYS A 2 -42.56 36.86 -29.84
C LYS A 2 -41.98 35.62 -30.54
N ARG A 3 -40.68 35.35 -30.36
CA ARG A 3 -40.15 33.98 -30.50
C ARG A 3 -39.33 33.62 -29.26
N LEU A 4 -39.76 32.48 -28.71
CA LEU A 4 -39.41 31.80 -27.49
C LEU A 4 -37.90 31.77 -27.16
N MET A 5 -37.61 32.02 -25.88
CA MET A 5 -36.48 31.46 -25.16
C MET A 5 -36.54 29.92 -25.22
N VAL A 6 -35.41 29.28 -25.54
CA VAL A 6 -35.11 27.93 -25.06
C VAL A 6 -33.76 28.01 -24.36
N VAL A 7 -33.86 28.00 -23.04
CA VAL A 7 -32.76 27.84 -22.09
C VAL A 7 -32.21 26.42 -22.28
N CYS A 8 -30.95 26.31 -22.72
CA CYS A 8 -30.21 25.06 -22.62
C CYS A 8 -29.17 25.20 -21.50
N LEU A 9 -29.67 25.23 -20.27
CA LEU A 9 -28.90 24.90 -19.07
C LEU A 9 -28.67 23.38 -19.09
N LEU A 10 -27.71 22.93 -19.90
CA LEU A 10 -26.99 21.68 -19.64
C LEU A 10 -25.81 22.11 -18.74
N GLY A 11 -26.04 22.27 -17.44
CA GLY A 11 -26.26 21.11 -16.59
C GLY A 11 -24.91 20.49 -16.26
N PHE A 12 -23.99 21.32 -15.79
CA PHE A 12 -22.71 20.98 -15.19
C PHE A 12 -23.02 20.27 -13.86
N PHE A 13 -23.38 18.99 -13.91
CA PHE A 13 -23.64 18.17 -12.71
C PHE A 13 -23.39 16.69 -13.01
N VAL A 14 -22.11 16.32 -13.13
CA VAL A 14 -21.66 14.96 -12.82
C VAL A 14 -20.47 15.08 -11.88
N MET A 15 -20.76 15.46 -10.64
CA MET A 15 -19.88 15.33 -9.49
C MET A 15 -20.77 14.85 -8.36
N LEU A 16 -21.10 13.55 -8.33
CA LEU A 16 -21.69 12.83 -7.17
C LEU A 16 -22.04 11.38 -7.54
N THR A 17 -21.02 10.58 -7.87
CA THR A 17 -20.94 9.17 -7.49
C THR A 17 -19.47 8.80 -7.60
N GLY A 18 -18.77 8.73 -6.47
CA GLY A 18 -17.38 8.26 -6.37
C GLY A 18 -17.28 6.76 -6.60
N SER A 19 -17.90 6.25 -7.65
CA SER A 19 -17.71 4.90 -8.14
C SER A 19 -16.55 4.99 -9.13
N SER A 20 -15.34 4.87 -8.59
CA SER A 20 -14.17 4.46 -9.38
C SER A 20 -14.63 3.29 -10.26
N LEU A 21 -14.42 3.37 -11.58
CA LEU A 21 -14.73 2.25 -12.47
C LEU A 21 -14.01 1.04 -11.89
N ALA A 22 -14.77 0.01 -11.50
CA ALA A 22 -14.22 -1.15 -10.82
C ALA A 22 -13.06 -1.71 -11.66
N VAL A 23 -11.84 -1.58 -11.16
CA VAL A 23 -10.65 -2.10 -11.81
C VAL A 23 -10.82 -3.61 -11.91
N SER A 24 -10.66 -4.18 -13.10
CA SER A 24 -10.81 -5.62 -13.30
C SER A 24 -9.90 -6.38 -12.34
N LYS A 25 -10.42 -7.46 -11.73
CA LYS A 25 -9.70 -8.27 -10.74
C LYS A 25 -8.35 -8.78 -11.25
N GLU A 26 -8.22 -8.97 -12.56
CA GLU A 26 -6.98 -9.39 -13.21
C GLU A 26 -5.83 -8.38 -13.06
N TYR A 27 -6.14 -7.09 -12.87
CA TYR A 27 -5.15 -6.03 -12.60
C TYR A 27 -4.93 -5.81 -11.10
N LEU A 28 -5.83 -6.32 -10.26
CA LEU A 28 -5.75 -6.15 -8.82
C LEU A 28 -5.03 -7.29 -8.13
N PHE A 29 -5.21 -8.52 -8.61
CA PHE A 29 -4.81 -9.75 -7.94
C PHE A 29 -3.92 -10.61 -8.84
N PRO A 30 -3.05 -11.46 -8.24
CA PRO A 30 -2.34 -12.46 -9.02
C PRO A 30 -3.32 -13.45 -9.68
N PRO A 31 -2.90 -14.17 -10.73
CA PRO A 31 -3.76 -15.15 -11.40
C PRO A 31 -4.19 -16.24 -10.43
N SER A 32 -5.33 -16.89 -10.70
CA SER A 32 -5.87 -17.97 -9.87
C SER A 32 -4.93 -19.18 -9.71
N SER A 33 -3.95 -19.33 -10.61
CA SER A 33 -2.90 -20.35 -10.54
C SER A 33 -1.79 -20.03 -9.52
N TYR A 34 -1.73 -18.79 -9.02
CA TYR A 34 -0.73 -18.34 -8.05
C TYR A 34 -0.87 -19.09 -6.73
N LYS A 35 0.26 -19.58 -6.21
CA LYS A 35 0.36 -20.24 -4.91
C LYS A 35 1.21 -19.38 -3.99
N ALA A 36 0.64 -18.96 -2.87
CA ALA A 36 1.37 -18.23 -1.85
C ALA A 36 2.56 -19.06 -1.33
N PRO A 37 3.71 -18.44 -1.05
CA PRO A 37 4.89 -19.14 -0.54
C PRO A 37 4.82 -19.48 0.96
N CYS A 38 3.69 -19.19 1.62
CA CYS A 38 3.44 -19.46 3.03
C CYS A 38 1.98 -19.87 3.28
N ASP A 39 1.69 -20.35 4.48
CA ASP A 39 0.32 -20.58 4.96
C ASP A 39 -0.37 -19.24 5.23
N THR A 40 -1.42 -18.95 4.44
CA THR A 40 -2.15 -17.68 4.50
C THR A 40 -3.34 -17.69 5.45
N SER A 41 -3.56 -18.76 6.22
CA SER A 41 -4.69 -18.87 7.15
C SER A 41 -4.64 -17.88 8.33
N LYS A 42 -3.44 -17.37 8.67
CA LYS A 42 -3.23 -16.43 9.79
C LYS A 42 -2.81 -15.03 9.35
N THR A 43 -2.07 -14.94 8.26
CA THR A 43 -1.65 -13.68 7.64
C THR A 43 -1.39 -13.94 6.17
N THR A 44 -1.68 -12.95 5.35
CA THR A 44 -1.37 -12.95 3.92
C THR A 44 0.00 -12.34 3.61
N VAL A 45 0.76 -11.91 4.61
CA VAL A 45 2.13 -11.40 4.45
C VAL A 45 3.13 -12.53 4.71
N CYS A 46 3.67 -13.10 3.64
CA CYS A 46 4.65 -14.18 3.73
C CYS A 46 6.06 -13.66 4.02
N THR A 47 6.41 -12.50 3.47
CA THR A 47 7.72 -11.86 3.65
C THR A 47 7.50 -10.39 3.94
N ILE A 48 8.22 -9.88 4.95
CA ILE A 48 8.27 -8.46 5.23
C ILE A 48 9.72 -7.97 5.33
N GLU A 49 9.98 -6.78 4.79
CA GLU A 49 11.24 -6.05 4.97
C GLU A 49 10.97 -4.74 5.71
N ILE A 50 11.76 -4.45 6.74
CA ILE A 50 11.48 -3.34 7.65
C ILE A 50 12.76 -2.57 7.94
N TRP A 51 12.72 -1.28 7.67
CA TRP A 51 13.65 -0.31 8.21
C TRP A 51 12.94 0.59 9.23
N LEU A 52 13.51 0.68 10.42
CA LEU A 52 12.97 1.50 11.50
C LEU A 52 13.90 2.65 11.89
N ALA A 53 13.32 3.71 12.45
CA ALA A 53 14.09 4.76 13.08
C ALA A 53 15.03 4.20 14.17
N HIS A 54 16.25 4.73 14.26
CA HIS A 54 17.29 4.20 15.15
C HIS A 54 16.89 4.11 16.62
N LYS A 55 16.00 5.01 17.07
CA LYS A 55 15.46 5.06 18.44
C LYS A 55 14.82 3.73 18.88
N HIS A 56 14.30 2.94 17.94
CA HIS A 56 13.65 1.65 18.21
C HIS A 56 14.62 0.45 18.23
N LYS A 57 15.93 0.64 18.03
CA LYS A 57 16.91 -0.47 17.95
C LYS A 57 16.89 -1.38 19.17
N LYS A 58 16.67 -0.83 20.37
CA LYS A 58 16.57 -1.60 21.62
C LYS A 58 15.32 -2.49 21.69
N GLN A 59 14.29 -2.20 20.91
CA GLN A 59 13.03 -2.97 20.85
C GLN A 59 13.09 -4.14 19.85
N LYS A 60 14.24 -4.40 19.19
CA LYS A 60 14.37 -5.44 18.14
C LYS A 60 13.80 -6.80 18.57
N LYS A 61 14.04 -7.24 19.80
CA LYS A 61 13.54 -8.54 20.30
C LYS A 61 12.01 -8.58 20.38
N GLU A 62 11.40 -7.53 20.91
CA GLU A 62 9.94 -7.38 21.02
C GLU A 62 9.30 -7.35 19.62
N LEU A 63 9.85 -6.55 18.72
CA LEU A 63 9.38 -6.44 17.34
C LEU A 63 9.44 -7.78 16.59
N ARG A 64 10.53 -8.56 16.78
CA ARG A 64 10.61 -9.93 16.24
C ARG A 64 9.54 -10.84 16.83
N GLY A 65 9.23 -10.69 18.12
CA GLY A 65 8.16 -11.43 18.79
C GLY A 65 6.79 -11.11 18.21
N PHE A 66 6.50 -9.82 18.01
CA PHE A 66 5.27 -9.35 17.38
C PHE A 66 5.05 -9.96 15.98
N LEU A 67 6.05 -9.90 15.10
CA LEU A 67 5.94 -10.46 13.74
C LEU A 67 5.75 -11.98 13.76
N LYS A 68 6.47 -12.69 14.63
CA LYS A 68 6.32 -14.15 14.78
C LYS A 68 4.94 -14.55 15.30
N ALA A 69 4.38 -13.78 16.23
CA ALA A 69 3.03 -14.04 16.75
C ALA A 69 1.96 -13.91 15.65
N ARG A 70 2.23 -13.13 14.59
CA ARG A 70 1.41 -13.02 13.38
C ARG A 70 1.75 -14.07 12.30
N ALA A 71 2.58 -15.06 12.60
CA ALA A 71 3.07 -16.07 11.66
C ALA A 71 3.89 -15.52 10.47
N ILE A 72 4.37 -14.27 10.54
CA ILE A 72 5.22 -13.69 9.50
C ILE A 72 6.64 -14.27 9.63
N LYS A 73 7.25 -14.64 8.49
CA LYS A 73 8.63 -15.15 8.45
C LYS A 73 9.63 -14.06 8.83
N VAL A 74 10.41 -14.28 9.89
CA VAL A 74 11.39 -13.30 10.40
C VAL A 74 12.84 -13.81 10.27
N LEU A 75 13.51 -13.38 9.21
CA LEU A 75 14.93 -13.61 8.95
C LEU A 75 15.81 -12.63 9.75
N ASN A 76 17.14 -12.78 9.66
CA ASN A 76 18.09 -11.92 10.39
C ASN A 76 17.98 -10.43 9.96
N HIS A 77 17.76 -10.21 8.66
CA HIS A 77 17.67 -8.89 8.02
C HIS A 77 16.23 -8.38 7.83
N THR A 78 15.22 -9.09 8.36
CA THR A 78 13.82 -8.63 8.30
C THR A 78 13.63 -7.27 8.99
N ILE A 79 14.30 -7.05 10.13
CA ILE A 79 14.25 -5.77 10.85
C ILE A 79 15.66 -5.16 10.86
N GLN A 80 15.78 -4.04 10.17
CA GLN A 80 16.95 -3.19 10.11
C GLN A 80 16.64 -1.83 10.71
N PHE A 81 17.69 -1.11 11.09
CA PHE A 81 17.55 0.19 11.73
C PHE A 81 18.41 1.20 11.00
N TRP A 82 17.85 2.37 10.75
CA TRP A 82 18.60 3.47 10.15
C TRP A 82 19.78 3.88 11.03
N ARG A 83 20.79 4.51 10.43
CA ARG A 83 21.96 4.99 11.18
C ARG A 83 21.53 6.13 12.12
N PRO A 84 22.12 6.24 13.32
CA PRO A 84 21.74 7.28 14.30
C PRO A 84 22.05 8.69 13.82
N LYS A 85 23.07 8.84 12.97
CA LYS A 85 23.49 10.08 12.34
C LYS A 85 23.30 9.91 10.84
N GLY A 86 22.13 10.27 10.32
CA GLY A 86 21.79 10.05 8.91
C GLY A 86 20.33 10.27 8.51
N GLY A 87 19.58 11.02 9.32
CA GLY A 87 18.17 11.33 9.02
C GLY A 87 17.20 10.22 9.41
N HIS A 88 16.04 10.27 8.79
CA HIS A 88 14.91 9.36 9.02
C HIS A 88 14.94 8.25 7.96
N PRO A 89 14.40 7.06 8.27
CA PRO A 89 14.21 6.05 7.23
C PRO A 89 13.24 6.59 6.16
N PRO A 90 13.29 6.08 4.91
CA PRO A 90 12.33 6.44 3.86
C PRO A 90 10.88 6.40 4.35
N THR A 91 10.01 7.25 3.80
CA THR A 91 8.59 7.30 4.18
C THR A 91 7.71 6.48 3.25
N ASN A 92 8.27 5.42 2.67
CA ASN A 92 7.57 4.55 1.72
C ASN A 92 7.02 3.26 2.35
N ILE A 93 6.01 2.72 1.70
CA ILE A 93 5.44 1.40 1.99
C ILE A 93 5.16 0.66 0.69
N ALA A 94 5.47 -0.64 0.68
CA ALA A 94 5.10 -1.54 -0.40
C ALA A 94 4.13 -2.60 0.13
N ILE A 95 3.03 -2.81 -0.59
CA ILE A 95 2.02 -3.84 -0.28
C ILE A 95 1.78 -4.66 -1.55
N GLY A 96 2.05 -5.97 -1.49
CA GLY A 96 1.83 -6.88 -2.61
C GLY A 96 0.35 -7.13 -2.90
N SER A 97 0.06 -7.51 -4.14
CA SER A 97 -1.31 -7.69 -4.66
C SER A 97 -2.12 -8.84 -4.02
N ALA A 98 -1.49 -9.74 -3.27
CA ALA A 98 -2.17 -10.83 -2.54
C ALA A 98 -2.24 -10.60 -1.02
N VAL A 99 -1.86 -9.41 -0.54
CA VAL A 99 -2.02 -9.02 0.86
C VAL A 99 -3.47 -8.60 1.12
N SER A 100 -4.09 -9.11 2.18
CA SER A 100 -5.44 -8.74 2.60
C SER A 100 -5.50 -7.29 3.07
N ALA A 101 -6.66 -6.64 3.00
CA ALA A 101 -6.82 -5.29 3.55
C ALA A 101 -6.51 -5.24 5.07
N GLU A 102 -6.83 -6.29 5.82
CA GLU A 102 -6.52 -6.38 7.25
C GLU A 102 -5.01 -6.37 7.50
N ASP A 103 -4.26 -7.24 6.81
CA ASP A 103 -2.81 -7.30 6.97
C ASP A 103 -2.13 -6.04 6.45
N ALA A 104 -2.62 -5.46 5.35
CA ALA A 104 -2.09 -4.21 4.81
C ALA A 104 -2.25 -3.05 5.81
N ARG A 105 -3.43 -2.92 6.44
CA ARG A 105 -3.68 -1.96 7.51
C ARG A 105 -2.76 -2.19 8.70
N MET A 106 -2.54 -3.44 9.10
CA MET A 106 -1.58 -3.78 10.15
C MET A 106 -0.15 -3.32 9.79
N VAL A 107 0.31 -3.50 8.55
CA VAL A 107 1.62 -3.01 8.10
C VAL A 107 1.68 -1.48 8.11
N ILE A 108 0.62 -0.80 7.64
CA ILE A 108 0.51 0.67 7.68
C ILE A 108 0.59 1.18 9.13
N ASP A 109 -0.19 0.62 10.04
CA ASP A 109 -0.19 1.01 11.45
C ASP A 109 1.14 0.71 12.12
N PHE A 110 1.78 -0.41 11.77
CA PHE A 110 3.12 -0.73 12.23
C PHE A 110 4.13 0.33 11.77
N ALA A 111 4.09 0.72 10.50
CA ALA A 111 4.97 1.75 9.96
C ALA A 111 4.74 3.10 10.65
N LEU A 112 3.50 3.53 10.84
CA LEU A 112 3.17 4.77 11.57
C LEU A 112 3.57 4.74 13.05
N LYS A 113 3.57 3.56 13.68
CA LYS A 113 3.96 3.42 15.09
C LYS A 113 5.47 3.58 15.30
N TYR A 114 6.27 3.04 14.39
CA TYR A 114 7.73 2.92 14.57
C TYR A 114 8.55 3.83 13.66
N ASN A 115 7.91 4.48 12.69
CA ASN A 115 8.45 5.53 11.84
C ASN A 115 7.55 6.78 11.93
N ASP A 116 8.01 7.91 11.41
CA ASP A 116 7.33 9.19 11.68
C ASP A 116 6.13 9.45 10.74
N ARG A 117 6.16 8.97 9.48
CA ARG A 117 5.09 9.16 8.49
C ARG A 117 5.22 8.19 7.31
N ILE A 118 4.17 8.14 6.49
CA ILE A 118 4.12 7.44 5.20
C ILE A 118 3.64 8.45 4.15
N ASP A 119 4.51 8.79 3.19
CA ASP A 119 4.21 9.77 2.15
C ASP A 119 4.27 9.16 0.74
N LEU A 120 4.73 7.90 0.63
CA LEU A 120 5.01 7.24 -0.65
C LEU A 120 4.43 5.82 -0.68
N LEU A 121 3.66 5.50 -1.70
CA LEU A 121 3.26 4.13 -2.03
C LEU A 121 4.16 3.57 -3.13
N VAL A 122 4.60 2.33 -2.99
CA VAL A 122 5.35 1.65 -4.04
C VAL A 122 4.40 0.96 -5.00
N LEU A 123 4.65 1.01 -6.30
CA LEU A 123 3.86 0.30 -7.32
C LEU A 123 3.76 -1.20 -7.01
N ARG A 124 2.53 -1.75 -7.02
CA ARG A 124 2.32 -3.18 -6.68
C ARG A 124 2.99 -4.15 -7.65
N PRO A 125 3.03 -3.92 -8.98
CA PRO A 125 3.67 -4.84 -9.93
C PRO A 125 5.16 -5.11 -9.68
N LEU A 126 5.84 -4.23 -8.93
CA LEU A 126 7.26 -4.39 -8.59
C LEU A 126 7.50 -5.34 -7.41
N ASN A 127 6.44 -5.79 -6.74
CA ASN A 127 6.51 -6.52 -5.49
C ASN A 127 5.92 -7.93 -5.64
N PRO A 128 6.48 -8.94 -4.96
CA PRO A 128 5.84 -10.26 -4.90
C PRO A 128 4.41 -10.15 -4.29
N PRO A 129 3.45 -11.00 -4.69
CA PRO A 129 2.06 -10.80 -4.25
C PRO A 129 1.83 -10.84 -2.73
N ASN A 130 2.47 -11.76 -1.99
CA ASN A 130 2.37 -11.86 -0.52
C ASN A 130 3.54 -11.15 0.21
N TYR A 131 4.02 -10.04 -0.32
CA TYR A 131 5.13 -9.26 0.24
C TYR A 131 4.64 -7.94 0.83
N ALA A 132 5.30 -7.49 1.88
CA ALA A 132 5.16 -6.13 2.37
C ALA A 132 6.53 -5.54 2.70
N ALA A 133 6.61 -4.23 2.71
CA ALA A 133 7.83 -3.57 3.17
C ALA A 133 7.59 -2.18 3.72
N VAL A 134 8.43 -1.82 4.68
CA VAL A 134 8.36 -0.56 5.42
C VAL A 134 9.70 0.16 5.29
N ALA A 135 9.64 1.36 4.71
CA ALA A 135 10.72 2.34 4.69
C ALA A 135 12.03 1.85 4.02
N THR A 136 11.93 1.13 2.91
CA THR A 136 13.13 0.59 2.24
C THR A 136 13.70 1.58 1.22
N SER A 137 15.00 1.49 0.97
CA SER A 137 15.66 2.23 -0.11
C SER A 137 15.85 1.38 -1.38
N ALA A 138 15.06 0.32 -1.56
CA ALA A 138 15.24 -0.63 -2.66
C ALA A 138 14.67 -0.15 -4.00
N TRP A 139 13.75 0.82 -3.99
CA TRP A 139 13.09 1.33 -5.18
C TRP A 139 13.66 2.68 -5.61
N ASP A 140 13.69 2.91 -6.92
CA ASP A 140 13.96 4.22 -7.50
C ASP A 140 12.78 5.19 -7.28
N GLU A 141 12.99 6.46 -7.58
CA GLU A 141 11.98 7.51 -7.35
C GLU A 141 10.73 7.33 -8.23
N MET A 142 10.86 6.79 -9.45
CA MET A 142 9.72 6.61 -10.37
C MET A 142 8.80 5.46 -9.93
N SER A 143 9.32 4.57 -9.09
CA SER A 143 8.61 3.44 -8.51
C SER A 143 7.79 3.81 -7.27
N GLN A 144 7.87 5.08 -6.81
CA GLN A 144 7.29 5.57 -5.58
C GLN A 144 6.33 6.73 -5.85
N ILE A 145 5.06 6.56 -5.50
CA ILE A 145 4.00 7.52 -5.79
C ILE A 145 3.67 8.32 -4.54
N PRO A 146 3.80 9.66 -4.56
CA PRO A 146 3.40 10.51 -3.45
C PRO A 146 1.92 10.38 -3.14
N ILE A 147 1.59 10.29 -1.86
CA ILE A 147 0.22 10.30 -1.35
C ILE A 147 0.02 11.43 -0.35
N LYS A 148 -1.24 11.84 -0.15
CA LYS A 148 -1.61 12.78 0.90
C LYS A 148 -2.00 12.04 2.18
N PRO A 149 -2.02 12.73 3.35
CA PRO A 149 -2.52 12.13 4.58
C PRO A 149 -3.94 11.57 4.46
N GLU A 150 -4.82 12.24 3.69
CA GLU A 150 -6.20 11.79 3.49
C GLU A 150 -6.27 10.49 2.68
N ASP A 151 -5.34 10.26 1.76
CA ASP A 151 -5.24 9.00 1.01
C ASP A 151 -4.81 7.85 1.92
N LEU A 152 -3.90 8.12 2.85
CA LEU A 152 -3.50 7.15 3.87
C LEU A 152 -4.65 6.83 4.83
N GLU A 153 -5.45 7.83 5.22
CA GLU A 153 -6.66 7.62 6.02
C GLU A 153 -7.68 6.74 5.29
N ARG A 154 -7.91 6.98 3.99
CA ARG A 154 -8.79 6.14 3.16
C ARG A 154 -8.30 4.69 3.14
N LEU A 155 -7.01 4.45 2.91
CA LEU A 155 -6.42 3.09 2.93
C LEU A 155 -6.55 2.39 4.30
N ARG A 156 -6.66 3.16 5.37
CA ARG A 156 -6.83 2.65 6.74
C ARG A 156 -8.28 2.42 7.15
N ASP A 157 -9.26 2.77 6.31
CA ASP A 157 -10.68 2.55 6.63
C ASP A 157 -10.94 1.04 6.82
N PRO A 158 -11.39 0.60 8.02
CA PRO A 158 -11.64 -0.81 8.30
C PRO A 158 -12.81 -1.38 7.48
N LYS A 159 -13.65 -0.53 6.87
CA LYS A 159 -14.77 -0.95 6.03
C LYS A 159 -14.34 -1.44 4.65
N LEU A 160 -13.14 -1.08 4.19
CA LEU A 160 -12.65 -1.55 2.90
C LEU A 160 -12.45 -3.07 2.92
N THR A 161 -13.12 -3.74 2.00
CA THR A 161 -12.80 -5.11 1.58
C THR A 161 -11.41 -5.16 0.96
N THR A 162 -10.84 -6.35 0.81
CA THR A 162 -9.56 -6.54 0.12
C THR A 162 -9.59 -6.02 -1.32
N GLU A 163 -10.71 -6.19 -2.02
CA GLU A 163 -10.89 -5.69 -3.39
C GLU A 163 -10.94 -4.17 -3.45
N GLU A 164 -11.67 -3.53 -2.55
CA GLU A 164 -11.74 -2.06 -2.49
C GLU A 164 -10.40 -1.46 -2.05
N PHE A 165 -9.69 -2.10 -1.12
CA PHE A 165 -8.34 -1.68 -0.73
C PHE A 165 -7.38 -1.69 -1.92
N HIS A 166 -7.33 -2.80 -2.68
CA HIS A 166 -6.45 -2.90 -3.85
C HIS A 166 -6.88 -2.01 -5.01
N SER A 167 -8.19 -1.77 -5.17
CA SER A 167 -8.70 -0.79 -6.13
C SER A 167 -8.26 0.63 -5.77
N LEU A 168 -8.37 1.00 -4.48
CA LEU A 168 -7.89 2.29 -3.98
C LEU A 168 -6.37 2.41 -4.14
N TYR A 169 -5.61 1.37 -3.79
CA TYR A 169 -4.16 1.38 -3.97
C TYR A 169 -3.80 1.58 -5.44
N TYR A 170 -4.43 0.84 -6.37
CA TYR A 170 -4.24 0.97 -7.81
C TYR A 170 -4.55 2.38 -8.33
N GLU A 171 -5.62 3.01 -7.85
CA GLU A 171 -6.00 4.38 -8.17
C GLU A 171 -4.95 5.38 -7.68
N LEU A 172 -4.54 5.27 -6.41
CA LEU A 172 -3.55 6.16 -5.78
C LEU A 172 -2.18 6.04 -6.44
N THR A 173 -1.78 4.84 -6.87
CA THR A 173 -0.52 4.62 -7.58
C THR A 173 -0.61 4.84 -9.08
N ASN A 174 -1.80 5.15 -9.61
CA ASN A 174 -2.09 5.39 -11.02
C ASN A 174 -1.54 4.28 -11.95
N GLU A 175 -1.63 3.02 -11.50
CA GLU A 175 -0.98 1.86 -12.13
C GLU A 175 -1.40 1.65 -13.59
N GLY A 176 -2.62 2.02 -13.97
CA GLY A 176 -3.12 1.92 -15.35
C GLY A 176 -2.34 2.78 -16.36
N THR A 177 -1.68 3.85 -15.91
CA THR A 177 -0.83 4.69 -16.77
C THR A 177 0.64 4.28 -16.76
N VAL A 178 0.99 3.35 -15.86
CA VAL A 178 2.36 2.92 -15.60
C VAL A 178 2.74 1.67 -16.41
N GLN A 179 1.75 0.97 -16.98
CA GLN A 179 1.88 -0.35 -17.65
C GLN A 179 2.88 -0.45 -18.82
N ASN A 180 3.59 0.61 -19.21
CA ASN A 180 4.57 0.60 -20.30
C ASN A 180 6.00 1.03 -19.90
N LYS A 181 6.37 1.02 -18.61
CA LYS A 181 7.63 1.66 -18.17
C LYS A 181 8.66 0.80 -17.46
N PHE A 182 8.35 -0.45 -17.09
CA PHE A 182 9.24 -1.21 -16.22
C PHE A 182 9.92 -2.44 -16.84
N TYR A 183 9.56 -2.84 -18.07
CA TYR A 183 10.35 -3.73 -18.94
C TYR A 183 10.04 -3.47 -20.41
#